data_AF-A0A6J0Z4A6-F1
#
_entry.id   AF-A0A6J0Z4A6-F1
#
_cell.length_a   1.000
_cell.length_b   1.000
_cell.length_c   1.000
_cell.angle_alpha   90.00
_cell.angle_beta   90.00
_cell.angle_gamma   90.00
#
_symmetry.space_group_name_H-M   'P 1'
#
loop_
_entity.id
_entity.type
_entity.pdbx_description
1 polymer ?
#
loop_
_entity_poly.entity_id
_entity_poly.type
_entity_poly.pdbx_seq_one_letter_code
_entity_poly.pdbx_strand_id
1 'polypeptide(L)'
;MDFLHRNGVLVIQHLQKDYRAYYSFLNFMSNVGDPRNIFSIYFPLWFQLNQTVGTKMIWVAVIGDWFNLIFKWILFGHRPYWWVQETQIYPNHSSPCLEQFPTTCETGPGSPSGHAMGSSCVWYVMVTAALSHTISQMDKSLITLHRLTWSFLWSLFWLIQISVCISRVFIATHFPHQVILGVIGGVLVAAVFEYTPGIQAASLSAYLKTNLFLFLFALGFYLLLRLLDIDLLWSVPVAKKWCANPDWIHIDTTPFAGLVRNLGVLFGLGFAIHSEMFLKSCRGENGCRLSFRLLCALVSLTTLQLYHFIKIPTDTEYLFYVLSFCKSASIPLTVVALIPYCIHMLMKPSAKKLN
;
A
#
# COMPACT_ATOMS: atom_id res chain seq x y z
N MET A 1 -27.71 4.02 6.21
CA MET A 1 -26.61 4.23 5.24
C MET A 1 -26.84 5.47 4.40
N ASP A 2 -28.04 5.66 3.86
CA ASP A 2 -28.40 6.81 3.00
C ASP A 2 -28.15 8.19 3.60
N PHE A 3 -28.45 8.40 4.90
CA PHE A 3 -28.12 9.64 5.58
C PHE A 3 -26.60 9.93 5.60
N LEU A 4 -25.78 8.91 5.86
CA LEU A 4 -24.31 9.03 5.86
C LEU A 4 -23.79 9.34 4.45
N HIS A 5 -24.33 8.69 3.43
CA HIS A 5 -23.94 8.95 2.04
C HIS A 5 -24.37 10.35 1.59
N ARG A 6 -25.59 10.78 1.90
CA ARG A 6 -26.08 12.13 1.59
C ARG A 6 -25.19 13.21 2.22
N ASN A 7 -24.87 13.10 3.51
CA ASN A 7 -23.95 14.02 4.17
C ASN A 7 -22.54 13.95 3.56
N GLY A 8 -22.07 12.74 3.23
CA GLY A 8 -20.80 12.55 2.55
C GLY A 8 -20.75 13.25 1.18
N VAL A 9 -21.82 13.17 0.38
CA VAL A 9 -21.93 13.89 -0.89
C VAL A 9 -21.86 15.40 -0.68
N LEU A 10 -22.56 15.95 0.33
CA LEU A 10 -22.49 17.38 0.63
C LEU A 10 -21.06 17.84 0.99
N VAL A 11 -20.33 17.03 1.77
CA VAL A 11 -18.92 17.28 2.08
C VAL A 11 -18.07 17.27 0.80
N ILE A 12 -18.29 16.31 -0.10
CA ILE A 12 -17.55 16.23 -1.37
C ILE A 12 -17.84 17.47 -2.23
N GLN A 13 -19.10 17.89 -2.36
CA GLN A 13 -19.46 19.07 -3.14
C GLN A 13 -18.84 20.35 -2.56
N HIS A 14 -18.84 20.49 -1.23
CA HIS A 14 -18.18 21.62 -0.57
C HIS A 14 -16.67 21.62 -0.84
N LEU A 15 -16.01 20.46 -0.72
CA LEU A 15 -14.59 20.33 -1.02
C LEU A 15 -14.28 20.64 -2.49
N GLN A 16 -15.07 20.11 -3.41
CA GLN A 16 -14.88 20.33 -4.85
C GLN A 16 -15.12 21.79 -5.23
N LYS A 17 -16.14 22.44 -4.67
CA LYS A 17 -16.46 23.85 -4.94
C LYS A 17 -15.41 24.81 -4.39
N ASP A 18 -15.04 24.66 -3.12
CA ASP A 18 -14.26 25.68 -2.41
C ASP A 18 -12.75 25.43 -2.49
N TYR A 19 -12.33 24.19 -2.73
CA TYR A 19 -10.91 23.81 -2.79
C TYR A 19 -10.45 23.33 -4.16
N ARG A 20 -11.20 23.63 -5.23
CA ARG A 20 -10.86 23.21 -6.60
C ARG A 20 -9.46 23.61 -7.03
N ALA A 21 -9.04 24.81 -6.67
CA ALA A 21 -7.72 25.38 -6.98
C ALA A 21 -6.56 24.55 -6.39
N TYR A 22 -6.81 23.79 -5.32
CA TYR A 22 -5.83 22.94 -4.66
C TYR A 22 -5.78 21.51 -5.22
N TYR A 23 -6.45 21.25 -6.35
CA TYR A 23 -6.47 19.92 -6.98
C TYR A 23 -5.08 19.31 -7.15
N SER A 24 -4.08 20.08 -7.59
CA SER A 24 -2.71 19.57 -7.77
C SER A 24 -2.13 19.01 -6.46
N PHE A 25 -2.27 19.76 -5.36
CA PHE A 25 -1.83 19.31 -4.04
C PHE A 25 -2.62 18.09 -3.56
N LEU A 26 -3.95 18.10 -3.70
CA LEU A 26 -4.78 16.96 -3.30
C LEU A 26 -4.45 15.71 -4.12
N ASN A 27 -4.28 15.84 -5.43
CA ASN A 27 -3.88 14.73 -6.28
C ASN A 27 -2.51 14.18 -5.90
N PHE A 28 -1.53 15.06 -5.61
CA PHE A 28 -0.24 14.66 -5.06
C PHE A 28 -0.41 13.88 -3.75
N MET A 29 -1.25 14.35 -2.82
CA MET A 29 -1.50 13.63 -1.57
C MET A 29 -2.22 12.30 -1.77
N SER A 30 -3.09 12.17 -2.79
CA SER A 30 -3.64 10.85 -3.15
C SER A 30 -2.52 9.91 -3.60
N ASN A 31 -1.57 10.40 -4.40
CA ASN A 31 -0.44 9.60 -4.85
C ASN A 31 0.47 9.22 -3.67
N VAL A 32 0.75 10.14 -2.73
CA VAL A 32 1.48 9.83 -1.48
C VAL A 32 0.83 8.68 -0.71
N GLY A 33 -0.51 8.64 -0.68
CA GLY A 33 -1.28 7.56 -0.06
C GLY A 33 -1.46 6.30 -0.92
N ASP A 34 -0.93 6.23 -2.14
CA ASP A 34 -1.11 5.08 -3.02
C ASP A 34 -0.35 3.85 -2.48
N PRO A 35 -1.02 2.72 -2.24
CA PRO A 35 -0.37 1.48 -1.81
C PRO A 35 0.79 1.01 -2.69
N ARG A 36 0.86 1.37 -3.99
CA ARG A 36 2.04 0.96 -4.82
C ARG A 36 3.33 1.64 -4.37
N ASN A 37 3.24 2.86 -3.82
CA ASN A 37 4.39 3.60 -3.32
C ASN A 37 5.02 2.95 -2.08
N ILE A 38 4.28 2.10 -1.37
CA ILE A 38 4.81 1.24 -0.31
C ILE A 38 5.91 0.36 -0.87
N PHE A 39 5.66 -0.31 -1.98
CA PHE A 39 6.60 -1.29 -2.55
C PHE A 39 7.68 -0.64 -3.42
N SER A 40 7.38 0.50 -4.07
CA SER A 40 8.33 1.17 -4.98
C SER A 40 9.22 2.22 -4.32
N ILE A 41 8.79 2.84 -3.21
CA ILE A 41 9.51 3.95 -2.56
C ILE A 41 9.84 3.62 -1.10
N TYR A 42 8.82 3.38 -0.26
CA TYR A 42 9.03 3.31 1.19
C TYR A 42 9.80 2.05 1.61
N PHE A 43 9.45 0.88 1.05
CA PHE A 43 10.11 -0.38 1.35
C PHE A 43 11.60 -0.38 0.98
N PRO A 44 12.02 -0.01 -0.24
CA PRO A 44 13.44 0.04 -0.60
C PRO A 44 14.26 0.96 0.31
N LEU A 45 13.73 2.13 0.66
CA LEU A 45 14.40 3.07 1.56
C LEU A 45 14.57 2.47 2.96
N TRP A 46 13.48 2.03 3.58
CA TRP A 46 13.51 1.54 4.94
C TRP A 46 14.23 0.22 5.08
N PHE A 47 14.17 -0.66 4.08
CA PHE A 47 14.91 -1.92 4.10
C PHE A 47 16.43 -1.70 4.12
N GLN A 48 16.93 -0.74 3.31
CA GLN A 48 18.36 -0.44 3.27
C GLN A 48 18.83 0.30 4.53
N LEU A 49 17.98 1.13 5.15
CA LEU A 49 18.27 1.77 6.43
C LEU A 49 18.25 0.76 7.59
N ASN A 50 17.17 -0.02 7.69
CA ASN A 50 16.94 -1.02 8.71
C ASN A 50 16.11 -2.19 8.13
N GLN A 51 16.80 -3.30 7.82
CA GLN A 51 16.23 -4.51 7.21
C GLN A 51 15.04 -5.05 8.01
N THR A 52 15.07 -4.93 9.33
CA THR A 52 14.01 -5.35 10.23
C THR A 52 12.74 -4.53 10.01
N VAL A 53 12.87 -3.21 9.91
CA VAL A 53 11.76 -2.29 9.67
C VAL A 53 11.20 -2.49 8.27
N GLY A 54 12.06 -2.61 7.25
CA GLY A 54 11.63 -2.90 5.88
C GLY A 54 10.89 -4.24 5.75
N THR A 55 11.35 -5.28 6.44
CA THR A 55 10.68 -6.59 6.48
C THR A 55 9.31 -6.49 7.14
N LYS A 56 9.24 -5.83 8.31
CA LYS A 56 7.97 -5.59 9.02
C LYS A 56 7.00 -4.77 8.16
N MET A 57 7.47 -3.77 7.43
CA MET A 57 6.66 -2.94 6.55
C MET A 57 5.93 -3.76 5.48
N ILE A 58 6.60 -4.72 4.83
CA ILE A 58 5.95 -5.59 3.84
C ILE A 58 4.88 -6.47 4.48
N TRP A 59 5.19 -7.09 5.62
CA TRP A 59 4.23 -7.91 6.35
C TRP A 59 2.97 -7.13 6.72
N VAL A 60 3.16 -5.95 7.30
CA VAL A 60 2.09 -5.04 7.72
C VAL A 60 1.27 -4.58 6.52
N ALA A 61 1.92 -4.18 5.42
CA ALA A 61 1.24 -3.74 4.20
C ALA A 61 0.42 -4.87 3.54
N VAL A 62 0.98 -6.06 3.42
CA VAL A 62 0.32 -7.23 2.80
C VAL A 62 -0.88 -7.67 3.62
N ILE A 63 -0.72 -7.79 4.94
CA ILE A 63 -1.80 -8.23 5.83
C ILE A 63 -2.87 -7.14 5.96
N GLY A 64 -2.47 -5.87 6.01
CA GLY A 64 -3.39 -4.72 5.99
C GLY A 64 -4.25 -4.68 4.72
N ASP A 65 -3.64 -4.81 3.55
CA ASP A 65 -4.38 -4.81 2.28
C ASP A 65 -5.23 -6.08 2.10
N TRP A 66 -4.81 -7.22 2.67
CA TRP A 66 -5.65 -8.42 2.74
C TRP A 66 -6.89 -8.21 3.63
N PHE A 67 -6.76 -7.59 4.81
CA PHE A 67 -7.92 -7.22 5.60
C PHE A 67 -8.81 -6.20 4.89
N ASN A 68 -8.22 -5.22 4.18
CA ASN A 68 -8.95 -4.28 3.35
C ASN A 68 -9.81 -5.00 2.30
N LEU A 69 -9.24 -5.99 1.62
CA LEU A 69 -9.92 -6.84 0.65
C LEU A 69 -11.11 -7.59 1.28
N ILE A 70 -10.88 -8.30 2.38
CA ILE A 70 -11.94 -9.07 3.05
C ILE A 70 -13.06 -8.14 3.53
N PHE A 71 -12.74 -7.00 4.12
CA PHE A 71 -13.76 -6.03 4.55
C PHE A 71 -14.51 -5.40 3.37
N LYS A 72 -13.86 -5.14 2.23
CA LYS A 72 -14.55 -4.69 1.01
C LYS A 72 -15.59 -5.68 0.54
N TRP A 73 -15.29 -6.97 0.62
CA TRP A 73 -16.21 -8.05 0.28
C TRP A 73 -17.30 -8.25 1.32
N ILE A 74 -17.11 -7.88 2.58
CA ILE A 74 -18.15 -7.97 3.62
C ILE A 74 -19.07 -6.75 3.62
N LEU A 75 -18.53 -5.55 3.41
CA LEU A 75 -19.24 -4.29 3.63
C LEU A 75 -19.99 -3.77 2.40
N PHE A 76 -19.72 -4.29 1.19
CA PHE A 76 -20.39 -3.90 -0.06
C PHE A 76 -20.51 -2.37 -0.25
N GLY A 77 -19.47 -1.63 0.14
CA GLY A 77 -19.54 -0.17 0.16
C GLY A 77 -19.63 0.42 -1.25
N HIS A 78 -20.63 1.27 -1.51
CA HIS A 78 -20.68 2.10 -2.71
C HIS A 78 -19.63 3.21 -2.68
N ARG A 79 -19.29 3.74 -3.86
CA ARG A 79 -18.47 4.94 -4.03
C ARG A 79 -19.34 6.15 -4.36
N PRO A 80 -18.92 7.36 -3.95
CA PRO A 80 -19.72 8.56 -4.18
C PRO A 80 -20.12 8.80 -5.64
N TYR A 81 -19.18 8.66 -6.58
CA TYR A 81 -19.39 9.04 -7.98
C TYR A 81 -20.48 8.20 -8.69
N TRP A 82 -20.66 6.93 -8.32
CA TRP A 82 -21.75 6.10 -8.85
C TRP A 82 -22.96 6.06 -7.93
N TRP A 83 -22.77 6.18 -6.60
CA TRP A 83 -23.88 6.10 -5.65
C TRP A 83 -24.91 7.20 -5.89
N VAL A 84 -24.43 8.41 -6.22
CA VAL A 84 -25.29 9.56 -6.52
C VAL A 84 -26.17 9.37 -7.75
N GLN A 85 -25.78 8.47 -8.65
CA GLN A 85 -26.50 8.15 -9.89
C GLN A 85 -27.47 6.99 -9.71
N GLU A 86 -27.14 6.03 -8.84
CA GLU A 86 -27.95 4.82 -8.60
C GLU A 86 -29.01 5.01 -7.50
N THR A 87 -28.84 6.01 -6.64
CA THR A 87 -29.77 6.23 -5.53
C THR A 87 -31.10 6.86 -5.99
N GLN A 88 -32.21 6.37 -5.41
CA GLN A 88 -33.56 6.90 -5.65
C GLN A 88 -33.93 8.06 -4.71
N ILE A 89 -33.01 8.49 -3.84
CA ILE A 89 -33.25 9.52 -2.82
C ILE A 89 -33.42 10.91 -3.45
N TYR A 90 -32.75 11.15 -4.58
CA TYR A 90 -32.86 12.41 -5.30
C TYR A 90 -33.96 12.29 -6.35
N PRO A 91 -35.00 13.15 -6.36
CA PRO A 91 -35.96 13.18 -7.45
C PRO A 91 -35.26 13.52 -8.77
N ASN A 92 -35.80 13.01 -9.88
CA ASN A 92 -35.26 13.24 -11.24
C ASN A 92 -34.89 14.73 -11.44
N HIS A 93 -33.66 14.99 -11.88
CA HIS A 93 -33.02 16.30 -12.08
C HIS A 93 -32.45 17.03 -10.84
N SER A 94 -32.51 16.45 -9.64
CA SER A 94 -31.91 17.04 -8.42
C SER A 94 -30.66 16.32 -7.91
N SER A 95 -30.18 15.30 -8.63
CA SER A 95 -28.98 14.56 -8.24
C SER A 95 -27.76 15.49 -8.23
N PRO A 96 -27.02 15.56 -7.12
CA PRO A 96 -25.84 16.41 -7.03
C PRO A 96 -24.76 15.99 -8.03
N CYS A 97 -24.24 16.95 -8.80
CA CYS A 97 -23.12 16.69 -9.70
C CYS A 97 -21.81 16.61 -8.88
N LEU A 98 -21.08 15.51 -9.06
CA LEU A 98 -19.74 15.31 -8.50
C LEU A 98 -18.73 15.32 -9.63
N GLU A 99 -17.67 16.10 -9.49
CA GLU A 99 -16.58 16.10 -10.46
C GLU A 99 -15.81 14.77 -10.41
N GLN A 100 -15.51 14.22 -11.59
CA GLN A 100 -14.64 13.05 -11.74
C GLN A 100 -13.26 13.47 -12.27
N PHE A 101 -12.25 12.74 -11.81
CA PHE A 101 -10.84 12.94 -12.12
C PHE A 101 -10.26 11.63 -12.68
N PRO A 102 -9.07 11.65 -13.29
CA PRO A 102 -8.41 10.44 -13.80
C PRO A 102 -8.26 9.30 -12.78
N THR A 103 -8.20 9.63 -11.49
CA THR A 103 -8.07 8.65 -10.39
C THR A 103 -9.41 8.32 -9.71
N THR A 104 -10.54 8.81 -10.21
CA THR A 104 -11.87 8.61 -9.61
C THR A 104 -12.44 7.21 -9.86
N CYS A 105 -12.21 6.65 -11.05
CA CYS A 105 -12.89 5.44 -11.52
C CYS A 105 -12.26 4.13 -11.03
N GLU A 106 -12.05 4.01 -9.72
CA GLU A 106 -11.65 2.74 -9.13
C GLU A 106 -12.78 1.71 -9.20
N THR A 107 -12.42 0.46 -9.52
CA THR A 107 -13.39 -0.62 -9.83
C THR A 107 -13.82 -1.47 -8.64
N GLY A 108 -13.05 -1.48 -7.55
CA GLY A 108 -13.39 -2.26 -6.35
C GLY A 108 -14.37 -1.54 -5.42
N PRO A 109 -14.99 -2.25 -4.44
CA PRO A 109 -15.87 -1.63 -3.44
C PRO A 109 -15.18 -0.50 -2.65
N GLY A 110 -15.97 0.46 -2.17
CA GLY A 110 -15.47 1.70 -1.56
C GLY A 110 -15.12 1.61 -0.07
N SER A 111 -15.57 0.59 0.68
CA SER A 111 -15.40 0.54 2.14
C SER A 111 -14.59 -0.67 2.60
N PRO A 112 -13.49 -0.52 3.37
CA PRO A 112 -12.81 0.73 3.73
C PRO A 112 -11.87 1.23 2.62
N SER A 113 -11.45 2.49 2.70
CA SER A 113 -10.48 3.06 1.75
C SER A 113 -9.12 2.36 1.83
N GLY A 114 -8.69 1.77 0.71
CA GLY A 114 -7.40 1.08 0.61
C GLY A 114 -6.21 2.04 0.67
N HIS A 115 -6.34 3.25 0.12
CA HIS A 115 -5.31 4.28 0.21
C HIS A 115 -5.09 4.71 1.66
N ALA A 116 -6.17 5.07 2.37
CA ALA A 116 -6.08 5.51 3.76
C ALA A 116 -5.59 4.40 4.69
N MET A 117 -6.02 3.15 4.45
CA MET A 117 -5.59 1.99 5.23
C MET A 117 -4.12 1.65 4.99
N GLY A 118 -3.69 1.55 3.72
CA GLY A 118 -2.30 1.26 3.37
C GLY A 118 -1.34 2.34 3.83
N SER A 119 -1.69 3.62 3.64
CA SER A 119 -0.88 4.75 4.08
C SER A 119 -0.75 4.77 5.60
N SER A 120 -1.84 4.64 6.37
CA SER A 120 -1.75 4.69 7.83
C SER A 120 -0.95 3.52 8.39
N CYS A 121 -1.09 2.32 7.80
CA CYS A 121 -0.32 1.14 8.19
C CYS A 121 1.19 1.36 8.12
N VAL A 122 1.66 1.84 6.97
CA VAL A 122 3.09 1.98 6.70
C VAL A 122 3.68 3.19 7.40
N TRP A 123 2.98 4.32 7.40
CA TRP A 123 3.44 5.51 8.11
C TRP A 123 3.51 5.29 9.62
N TYR A 124 2.61 4.49 10.20
CA TYR A 124 2.69 4.09 11.61
C TYR A 124 4.00 3.33 11.88
N VAL A 125 4.33 2.33 11.05
CA VAL A 125 5.58 1.55 11.18
C VAL A 125 6.82 2.45 11.03
N MET A 126 6.80 3.42 10.12
CA MET A 126 7.91 4.37 9.94
C MET A 126 8.09 5.26 11.17
N VAL A 127 7.00 5.76 11.75
CA VAL A 127 7.02 6.61 12.95
C VAL A 127 7.50 5.83 14.17
N THR A 128 6.99 4.62 14.41
CA THR A 128 7.43 3.80 15.56
C THR A 128 8.89 3.37 15.42
N ALA A 129 9.32 3.01 14.20
CA ALA A 129 10.72 2.72 13.92
C ALA A 129 11.63 3.92 14.20
N ALA A 130 11.29 5.11 13.69
CA ALA A 130 12.07 6.33 13.93
C ALA A 130 12.17 6.68 15.42
N LEU A 131 11.07 6.53 16.16
CA LEU A 131 11.05 6.78 17.61
C LEU A 131 11.88 5.78 18.41
N SER A 132 11.86 4.51 18.03
CA SER A 132 12.64 3.46 18.69
C SER A 132 14.16 3.71 18.61
N HIS A 133 14.63 4.28 17.50
CA HIS A 133 16.03 4.66 17.34
C HIS A 133 16.47 5.78 18.30
N THR A 134 15.55 6.65 18.72
CA THR A 134 15.83 7.77 19.64
C THR A 134 15.93 7.32 21.10
N ILE A 135 15.42 6.13 21.46
CA ILE A 135 15.34 5.66 22.86
C ILE A 135 16.69 5.04 23.34
N SER A 136 17.57 4.65 22.43
CA SER A 136 18.79 3.87 22.74
C SER A 136 19.87 4.61 23.56
N GLN A 137 19.73 5.90 23.85
CA GLN A 137 20.73 6.68 24.59
C GLN A 137 20.03 7.57 25.61
N MET A 138 19.79 7.07 26.83
CA MET A 138 19.02 7.81 27.84
C MET A 138 19.93 8.71 28.68
N ASP A 139 19.85 10.02 28.42
CA ASP A 139 20.33 11.08 29.30
C ASP A 139 19.19 12.10 29.55
N LYS A 140 19.22 12.90 30.63
CA LYS A 140 18.08 13.77 31.01
C LYS A 140 17.69 14.79 29.94
N SER A 141 18.65 15.31 29.16
CA SER A 141 18.40 16.20 28.01
C SER A 141 17.70 15.49 26.85
N LEU A 142 17.90 14.18 26.74
CA LEU A 142 17.38 13.31 25.68
C LEU A 142 15.90 12.96 25.89
N ILE A 143 15.38 13.07 27.12
CA ILE A 143 13.95 12.88 27.41
C ILE A 143 13.11 14.00 26.77
N THR A 144 13.56 15.25 26.91
CA THR A 144 12.87 16.41 26.28
C THR A 144 12.94 16.32 24.76
N LEU A 145 14.11 15.94 24.21
CA LEU A 145 14.26 15.72 22.77
C LEU A 145 13.35 14.59 22.28
N HIS A 146 13.29 13.46 22.98
CA HIS A 146 12.42 12.34 22.63
C HIS A 146 10.94 12.76 22.63
N ARG A 147 10.48 13.53 23.62
CA ARG A 147 9.12 14.05 23.66
C ARG A 147 8.81 15.00 22.50
N LEU A 148 9.76 15.85 22.12
CA LEU A 148 9.63 16.74 20.96
C LEU A 148 9.58 15.94 19.66
N THR A 149 10.47 14.95 19.47
CA THR A 149 10.49 14.06 18.31
C THR A 149 9.20 13.24 18.22
N TRP A 150 8.70 12.73 19.36
CA TRP A 150 7.40 12.05 19.45
C TRP A 150 6.26 12.94 18.98
N SER A 151 6.17 14.16 19.52
CA SER A 151 5.13 15.12 19.15
C SER A 151 5.19 15.47 17.66
N PHE A 152 6.39 15.72 17.15
CA PHE A 152 6.63 16.08 15.76
C PHE A 152 6.25 14.94 14.79
N LEU A 153 6.73 13.72 15.02
CA LEU A 153 6.47 12.58 14.12
C LEU A 153 5.00 12.18 14.11
N TRP A 154 4.30 12.20 15.25
CA TRP A 154 2.87 11.94 15.29
C TRP A 154 2.04 13.07 14.67
N SER A 155 2.46 14.33 14.83
CA SER A 155 1.81 15.45 14.14
C SER A 155 1.96 15.32 12.62
N LEU A 156 3.14 14.96 12.14
CA LEU A 156 3.40 14.71 10.72
C LEU A 156 2.57 13.52 10.20
N PHE A 157 2.48 12.44 10.97
CA PHE A 157 1.62 11.30 10.64
C PHE A 157 0.18 11.75 10.40
N TRP A 158 -0.42 12.47 11.36
CA TRP A 158 -1.80 12.91 11.25
C TRP A 158 -2.01 13.92 10.13
N LEU A 159 -1.07 14.83 9.92
CA LEU A 159 -1.12 15.77 8.79
C LEU A 159 -1.20 15.03 7.45
N ILE A 160 -0.37 14.00 7.26
CA ILE A 160 -0.36 13.19 6.05
C ILE A 160 -1.65 12.38 5.93
N GLN A 161 -2.09 11.69 6.99
CA GLN A 161 -3.32 10.88 6.93
C GLN A 161 -4.56 11.73 6.65
N ILE A 162 -4.69 12.90 7.30
CA ILE A 162 -5.79 13.84 7.05
C ILE A 162 -5.75 14.32 5.59
N SER A 163 -4.58 14.68 5.08
CA SER A 163 -4.42 15.14 3.69
C SER A 163 -4.76 14.05 2.66
N VAL A 164 -4.34 12.80 2.90
CA VAL A 164 -4.73 11.64 2.08
C VAL A 164 -6.25 11.45 2.13
N CYS A 165 -6.85 11.45 3.32
CA CYS A 165 -8.29 11.30 3.50
C CYS A 165 -9.09 12.39 2.75
N ILE A 166 -8.73 13.67 2.93
CA ILE A 166 -9.39 14.80 2.25
C ILE A 166 -9.25 14.64 0.74
N SER A 167 -8.06 14.27 0.26
CA SER A 167 -7.83 14.03 -1.16
C SER A 167 -8.76 12.96 -1.72
N ARG A 168 -8.87 11.80 -1.06
CA ARG A 168 -9.73 10.68 -1.50
C ARG A 168 -11.22 11.03 -1.53
N VAL A 169 -11.66 11.85 -0.58
CA VAL A 169 -13.02 12.40 -0.53
C VAL A 169 -13.22 13.41 -1.66
N PHE A 170 -12.29 14.35 -1.84
CA PHE A 170 -12.34 15.38 -2.89
C PHE A 170 -12.46 14.78 -4.31
N ILE A 171 -11.70 13.73 -4.63
CA ILE A 171 -11.78 13.06 -5.94
C ILE A 171 -13.00 12.13 -6.08
N ALA A 172 -13.96 12.18 -5.15
CA ALA A 172 -15.20 11.39 -5.15
C ALA A 172 -15.01 9.86 -5.18
N THR A 173 -13.84 9.36 -4.76
CA THR A 173 -13.56 7.92 -4.71
C THR A 173 -14.09 7.25 -3.45
N HIS A 174 -14.20 8.00 -2.35
CA HIS A 174 -14.59 7.49 -1.04
C HIS A 174 -15.44 8.50 -0.27
N PHE A 175 -16.35 7.97 0.56
CA PHE A 175 -17.05 8.76 1.56
C PHE A 175 -16.17 9.01 2.80
N PRO A 176 -16.45 10.05 3.62
CA PRO A 176 -15.69 10.35 4.83
C PRO A 176 -15.58 9.16 5.80
N HIS A 177 -16.67 8.42 6.04
CA HIS A 177 -16.65 7.27 6.93
C HIS A 177 -15.74 6.14 6.42
N GLN A 178 -15.59 5.98 5.10
CA GLN A 178 -14.76 4.93 4.49
C GLN A 178 -13.27 5.22 4.66
N VAL A 179 -12.88 6.49 4.57
CA VAL A 179 -11.48 6.89 4.79
C VAL A 179 -11.11 6.84 6.27
N ILE A 180 -12.04 7.24 7.17
CA ILE A 180 -11.85 7.12 8.63
C ILE A 180 -11.68 5.64 9.03
N LEU A 181 -12.57 4.77 8.54
CA LEU A 181 -12.47 3.33 8.80
C LEU A 181 -11.16 2.74 8.25
N GLY A 182 -10.71 3.23 7.09
CA GLY A 182 -9.41 2.87 6.52
C GLY A 182 -8.25 3.23 7.45
N VAL A 183 -8.19 4.48 7.92
CA VAL A 183 -7.12 4.93 8.84
C VAL A 183 -7.11 4.08 10.11
N ILE A 184 -8.28 3.88 10.75
CA ILE A 184 -8.41 3.06 11.96
C ILE A 184 -7.92 1.63 11.70
N GLY A 185 -8.38 1.00 10.61
CA GLY A 185 -7.98 -0.34 10.23
C GLY A 185 -6.46 -0.47 10.05
N GLY A 186 -5.82 0.49 9.37
CA GLY A 186 -4.39 0.45 9.14
C GLY A 186 -3.57 0.68 10.40
N VAL A 187 -4.00 1.58 11.30
CA VAL A 187 -3.37 1.80 12.61
C VAL A 187 -3.49 0.55 13.48
N LEU A 188 -4.66 -0.09 13.53
CA LEU A 188 -4.88 -1.32 14.31
C LEU A 188 -3.98 -2.45 13.83
N VAL A 189 -3.90 -2.69 12.51
CA VAL A 189 -3.03 -3.71 11.94
C VAL A 189 -1.57 -3.42 12.29
N ALA A 190 -1.09 -2.19 12.09
CA ALA A 190 0.29 -1.84 12.40
C ALA A 190 0.61 -1.97 13.90
N ALA A 191 -0.31 -1.58 14.78
CA ALA A 191 -0.16 -1.71 16.22
C ALA A 191 -0.05 -3.17 16.67
N VAL A 192 -0.89 -4.07 16.14
CA VAL A 192 -0.81 -5.52 16.44
C VAL A 192 0.56 -6.11 16.05
N PHE A 193 1.12 -5.66 14.93
CA PHE A 193 2.44 -6.10 14.48
C PHE A 193 3.59 -5.49 15.29
N GLU A 194 3.37 -4.39 16.02
CA GLU A 194 4.35 -3.88 17.00
C GLU A 194 4.52 -4.86 18.17
N TYR A 195 3.43 -5.49 18.60
CA TYR A 195 3.45 -6.48 19.69
C TYR A 195 3.86 -7.89 19.24
N THR A 196 4.16 -8.09 17.94
CA THR A 196 4.50 -9.41 17.39
C THR A 196 5.91 -9.41 16.75
N PRO A 197 6.99 -9.33 17.56
CA PRO A 197 8.36 -9.22 17.03
C PRO A 197 8.83 -10.49 16.29
N GLY A 198 8.21 -11.65 16.52
CA GLY A 198 8.59 -12.93 15.91
C GLY A 198 8.53 -12.96 14.38
N ILE A 199 7.87 -11.99 13.75
CA ILE A 199 7.74 -11.85 12.29
C ILE A 199 9.08 -11.54 11.62
N GLN A 200 10.01 -10.92 12.36
CA GLN A 200 11.35 -10.57 11.88
C GLN A 200 12.26 -11.79 11.73
N ALA A 201 11.98 -12.86 12.49
CA ALA A 201 12.71 -14.13 12.47
C ALA A 201 11.92 -15.24 11.76
N ALA A 202 10.89 -14.89 10.98
CA ALA A 202 10.05 -15.85 10.29
C ALA A 202 10.88 -16.69 9.30
N SER A 203 10.74 -18.01 9.38
CA SER A 203 11.39 -18.94 8.44
C SER A 203 10.73 -18.87 7.06
N LEU A 204 11.44 -19.30 6.01
CA LEU A 204 10.88 -19.40 4.66
C LEU A 204 9.56 -20.18 4.62
N SER A 205 9.45 -21.25 5.44
CA SER A 205 8.21 -22.03 5.55
C SER A 205 7.05 -21.19 6.08
N ALA A 206 7.29 -20.26 7.01
CA ALA A 206 6.26 -19.34 7.50
C ALA A 206 5.74 -18.41 6.38
N TYR A 207 6.64 -17.81 5.58
CA TYR A 207 6.25 -17.00 4.41
C TYR A 207 5.39 -17.78 3.42
N LEU A 208 5.79 -19.02 3.10
CA LEU A 208 5.04 -19.88 2.17
C LEU A 208 3.68 -20.29 2.73
N LYS A 209 3.63 -20.70 4.01
CA LYS A 209 2.37 -21.06 4.70
C LYS A 209 1.42 -19.88 4.78
N THR A 210 1.92 -18.69 5.11
CA THR A 210 1.07 -17.49 5.15
C THR A 210 0.57 -17.12 3.76
N ASN A 211 1.41 -17.15 2.72
CA ASN A 211 0.96 -16.93 1.34
C ASN A 211 -0.18 -17.89 0.95
N LEU A 212 0.03 -19.19 1.20
CA LEU A 212 -0.96 -20.21 0.91
C LEU A 212 -2.26 -19.97 1.70
N PHE A 213 -2.16 -19.65 2.99
CA PHE A 213 -3.31 -19.34 3.83
C PHE A 213 -4.09 -18.12 3.31
N LEU A 214 -3.43 -17.00 3.04
CA LEU A 214 -4.07 -15.78 2.56
C LEU A 214 -4.79 -16.00 1.23
N PHE A 215 -4.17 -16.77 0.31
CA PHE A 215 -4.75 -17.13 -0.97
C PHE A 215 -5.96 -18.06 -0.82
N LEU A 216 -5.80 -19.18 -0.11
CA LEU A 216 -6.87 -20.17 0.08
C LEU A 216 -8.06 -19.60 0.83
N PHE A 217 -7.82 -18.75 1.84
CA PHE A 217 -8.90 -18.08 2.55
C PHE A 217 -9.66 -17.13 1.63
N ALA A 218 -8.96 -16.26 0.89
CA ALA A 218 -9.62 -15.32 -0.02
C ALA A 218 -10.38 -16.05 -1.13
N LEU A 219 -9.81 -17.12 -1.70
CA LEU A 219 -10.46 -17.96 -2.70
C LEU A 219 -11.68 -18.68 -2.10
N GLY A 220 -11.53 -19.30 -0.93
CA GLY A 220 -12.61 -20.00 -0.24
C GLY A 220 -13.75 -19.06 0.14
N PHE A 221 -13.43 -17.86 0.60
CA PHE A 221 -14.41 -16.83 0.92
C PHE A 221 -15.13 -16.32 -0.34
N TYR A 222 -14.40 -16.12 -1.45
CA TYR A 222 -15.00 -15.79 -2.74
C TYR A 222 -15.97 -16.88 -3.23
N LEU A 223 -15.53 -18.15 -3.20
CA LEU A 223 -16.37 -19.27 -3.61
C LEU A 223 -17.60 -19.43 -2.72
N LEU A 224 -17.45 -19.25 -1.40
CA LEU A 224 -18.56 -19.28 -0.46
C LEU A 224 -19.60 -18.21 -0.77
N LEU A 225 -19.19 -16.95 -0.95
CA LEU A 225 -20.12 -15.87 -1.28
C LEU A 225 -20.78 -16.06 -2.64
N ARG A 226 -20.04 -16.60 -3.62
CA ARG A 226 -20.60 -16.98 -4.92
C ARG A 226 -21.64 -18.10 -4.81
N LEU A 227 -21.44 -19.09 -3.94
CA LEU A 227 -22.44 -20.14 -3.67
C LEU A 227 -23.72 -19.59 -3.02
N LEU A 228 -23.61 -18.47 -2.29
CA LEU A 228 -24.74 -17.75 -1.72
C LEU A 228 -25.38 -16.75 -2.71
N ASP A 229 -25.01 -16.81 -3.99
CA ASP A 229 -25.47 -15.93 -5.07
C ASP A 229 -25.13 -14.43 -4.84
N ILE A 230 -24.06 -14.18 -4.08
CA ILE A 230 -23.56 -12.83 -3.82
C ILE A 230 -22.41 -12.54 -4.79
N ASP A 231 -22.67 -11.68 -5.78
CA ASP A 231 -21.65 -11.26 -6.74
C ASP A 231 -20.63 -10.30 -6.10
N LEU A 232 -19.38 -10.75 -5.96
CA LEU A 232 -18.28 -9.92 -5.45
C LEU A 232 -17.72 -8.93 -6.47
N LEU A 233 -18.02 -9.12 -7.75
CA LEU A 233 -17.61 -8.24 -8.84
C LEU A 233 -18.67 -7.21 -9.21
N TRP A 234 -19.77 -7.12 -8.44
CA TRP A 234 -20.89 -6.20 -8.67
C TRP A 234 -20.47 -4.74 -8.93
N SER A 235 -19.37 -4.30 -8.28
CA SER A 235 -18.85 -2.93 -8.38
C SER A 235 -18.17 -2.63 -9.71
N VAL A 236 -17.67 -3.64 -10.43
CA VAL A 236 -16.98 -3.50 -11.72
C VAL A 236 -17.92 -3.00 -12.83
N PRO A 237 -19.10 -3.62 -13.09
CA PRO A 237 -20.03 -3.11 -14.10
C PRO A 237 -20.58 -1.73 -13.73
N VAL A 238 -20.81 -1.45 -12.44
CA VAL A 238 -21.25 -0.14 -11.96
C VAL A 238 -20.19 0.93 -12.21
N ALA A 239 -18.91 0.63 -11.93
CA ALA A 239 -17.79 1.52 -12.24
C ALA A 239 -17.69 1.80 -13.75
N LYS A 240 -17.81 0.76 -14.59
CA LYS A 240 -17.81 0.89 -16.05
C LYS A 240 -18.97 1.75 -16.58
N LYS A 241 -20.15 1.63 -15.97
CA LYS A 241 -21.35 2.38 -16.35
C LYS A 241 -21.25 3.87 -16.06
N TRP A 242 -20.67 4.24 -14.91
CA TRP A 242 -20.70 5.62 -14.41
C TRP A 242 -19.37 6.37 -14.47
N CYS A 243 -18.31 5.73 -14.93
CA CYS A 243 -17.06 6.43 -15.18
C CYS A 243 -17.19 7.36 -16.40
N ALA A 244 -16.77 8.61 -16.23
CA ALA A 244 -16.87 9.63 -17.29
C ALA A 244 -15.94 9.36 -18.48
N ASN A 245 -14.82 8.67 -18.26
CA ASN A 245 -13.88 8.30 -19.31
C ASN A 245 -13.42 6.84 -19.14
N PRO A 246 -13.65 5.95 -20.13
CA PRO A 246 -13.25 4.55 -20.04
C PRO A 246 -11.75 4.34 -19.81
N ASP A 247 -10.89 5.28 -20.23
CA ASP A 247 -9.44 5.20 -20.03
C ASP A 247 -9.03 5.35 -18.55
N TRP A 248 -9.91 5.87 -17.70
CA TRP A 248 -9.70 6.00 -16.25
C TRP A 248 -10.05 4.72 -15.48
N ILE A 249 -10.58 3.70 -16.17
CA ILE A 249 -10.94 2.42 -15.57
C ILE A 249 -9.69 1.55 -15.51
N HIS A 250 -9.17 1.36 -14.31
CA HIS A 250 -7.96 0.59 -14.12
C HIS A 250 -8.26 -0.79 -13.52
N ILE A 251 -8.06 -1.85 -14.33
CA ILE A 251 -8.27 -3.28 -13.94
C ILE A 251 -7.34 -3.70 -12.80
N ASP A 252 -6.18 -3.05 -12.67
CA ASP A 252 -5.23 -3.28 -11.59
C ASP A 252 -5.76 -2.86 -10.20
N THR A 253 -6.86 -2.08 -10.15
CA THR A 253 -7.57 -1.72 -8.92
C THR A 253 -8.57 -2.78 -8.47
N THR A 254 -8.71 -3.88 -9.21
CA THR A 254 -9.59 -4.97 -8.83
C THR A 254 -9.07 -5.66 -7.55
N PRO A 255 -9.97 -6.16 -6.68
CA PRO A 255 -9.57 -6.75 -5.42
C PRO A 255 -8.64 -7.98 -5.59
N PHE A 256 -8.86 -8.80 -6.62
CA PHE A 256 -7.99 -9.93 -6.96
C PHE A 256 -6.60 -9.52 -7.46
N ALA A 257 -6.50 -8.46 -8.26
CA ALA A 257 -5.19 -7.96 -8.70
C ALA A 257 -4.35 -7.49 -7.51
N GLY A 258 -4.98 -6.82 -6.54
CA GLY A 258 -4.36 -6.44 -5.27
C GLY A 258 -3.85 -7.65 -4.48
N LEU A 259 -4.69 -8.69 -4.31
CA LEU A 259 -4.31 -9.93 -3.64
C LEU A 259 -3.07 -10.57 -4.28
N VAL A 260 -3.10 -10.78 -5.60
CA VAL A 260 -2.01 -11.45 -6.33
C VAL A 260 -0.69 -10.67 -6.23
N ARG A 261 -0.76 -9.33 -6.31
CA ARG A 261 0.40 -8.47 -6.09
C ARG A 261 0.98 -8.65 -4.69
N ASN A 262 0.15 -8.60 -3.66
CA ASN A 262 0.60 -8.72 -2.27
C ASN A 262 1.21 -10.09 -1.97
N LEU A 263 0.61 -11.16 -2.48
CA LEU A 263 1.16 -12.51 -2.38
C LEU A 263 2.52 -12.58 -3.08
N GLY A 264 2.62 -12.01 -4.29
CA GLY A 264 3.89 -11.92 -5.01
C GLY A 264 4.98 -11.23 -4.17
N VAL A 265 4.68 -10.06 -3.61
CA VAL A 265 5.64 -9.33 -2.75
C VAL A 265 6.02 -10.16 -1.52
N LEU A 266 5.07 -10.73 -0.78
CA LEU A 266 5.38 -11.51 0.42
C LEU A 266 6.22 -12.76 0.09
N PHE A 267 5.87 -13.45 -0.98
CA PHE A 267 6.62 -14.59 -1.51
C PHE A 267 8.05 -14.19 -1.89
N GLY A 268 8.19 -13.13 -2.70
CA GLY A 268 9.48 -12.62 -3.14
C GLY A 268 10.38 -12.22 -1.98
N LEU A 269 9.82 -11.57 -0.95
CA LEU A 269 10.57 -11.19 0.26
C LEU A 269 11.08 -12.42 1.02
N GLY A 270 10.23 -13.43 1.18
CA GLY A 270 10.59 -14.68 1.84
C GLY A 270 11.81 -15.33 1.19
N PHE A 271 11.81 -15.48 -0.14
CA PHE A 271 12.96 -16.00 -0.88
C PHE A 271 14.17 -15.08 -0.83
N ALA A 272 13.98 -13.76 -0.92
CA ALA A 272 15.08 -12.82 -0.95
C ALA A 272 15.90 -12.83 0.35
N ILE A 273 15.23 -12.77 1.51
CA ILE A 273 15.89 -12.78 2.83
C ILE A 273 16.58 -14.13 3.12
N HIS A 274 16.06 -15.23 2.59
CA HIS A 274 16.65 -16.57 2.78
C HIS A 274 17.65 -16.96 1.69
N SER A 275 17.94 -16.08 0.73
CA SER A 275 18.90 -16.35 -0.34
C SER A 275 20.35 -16.21 0.12
N GLU A 276 21.26 -16.98 -0.47
CA GLU A 276 22.70 -16.79 -0.25
C GLU A 276 23.18 -15.40 -0.66
N MET A 277 22.55 -14.80 -1.66
CA MET A 277 22.87 -13.45 -2.16
C MET A 277 22.70 -12.40 -1.07
N PHE A 278 21.59 -12.46 -0.33
CA PHE A 278 21.34 -11.59 0.82
C PHE A 278 22.34 -11.83 1.96
N LEU A 279 22.63 -13.10 2.28
CA LEU A 279 23.59 -13.46 3.34
C LEU A 279 25.00 -12.93 3.04
N LYS A 280 25.47 -13.07 1.79
CA LYS A 280 26.81 -12.63 1.37
C LYS A 280 26.94 -11.10 1.28
N SER A 281 25.85 -10.39 0.98
CA SER A 281 25.86 -8.93 0.75
C SER A 281 25.46 -8.13 1.99
N CYS A 282 24.16 -8.14 2.30
CA CYS A 282 23.52 -7.36 3.36
C CYS A 282 23.90 -7.82 4.78
N ARG A 283 24.22 -9.10 4.98
CA ARG A 283 24.78 -9.62 6.24
C ARG A 283 26.31 -9.80 6.22
N GLY A 284 26.96 -9.47 5.10
CA GLY A 284 28.42 -9.47 4.99
C GLY A 284 29.06 -8.17 5.54
N GLU A 285 30.39 -8.10 5.51
CA GLU A 285 31.18 -6.97 6.04
C GLU A 285 30.78 -5.60 5.47
N ASN A 286 30.37 -5.55 4.20
CA ASN A 286 29.94 -4.32 3.53
C ASN A 286 28.54 -3.86 3.93
N GLY A 287 27.69 -4.74 4.48
CA GLY A 287 26.29 -4.45 4.82
C GLY A 287 26.11 -3.39 5.92
N CYS A 288 27.14 -3.15 6.73
CA CYS A 288 27.15 -2.10 7.75
C CYS A 288 27.60 -0.73 7.22
N ARG A 289 28.21 -0.66 6.02
CA ARG A 289 28.72 0.61 5.47
C ARG A 289 27.57 1.48 4.97
N LEU A 290 27.52 2.73 5.44
CA LEU A 290 26.50 3.70 5.01
C LEU A 290 26.53 3.95 3.50
N SER A 291 27.71 4.04 2.90
CA SER A 291 27.87 4.22 1.45
C SER A 291 27.28 3.07 0.65
N PHE A 292 27.45 1.83 1.11
CA PHE A 292 26.84 0.65 0.51
C PHE A 292 25.31 0.72 0.58
N ARG A 293 24.74 1.04 1.74
CA ARG A 293 23.29 1.15 1.95
C ARG A 293 22.66 2.26 1.10
N LEU A 294 23.29 3.44 1.04
CA LEU A 294 22.81 4.56 0.24
C LEU A 294 22.87 4.24 -1.26
N LEU A 295 23.94 3.59 -1.72
CA LEU A 295 24.05 3.15 -3.11
C LEU A 295 22.99 2.08 -3.44
N CYS A 296 22.77 1.11 -2.55
CA CYS A 296 21.70 0.12 -2.72
C CYS A 296 20.33 0.77 -2.77
N ALA A 297 20.06 1.76 -1.91
CA ALA A 297 18.79 2.50 -1.90
C ALA A 297 18.59 3.28 -3.21
N LEU A 298 19.62 4.01 -3.66
CA LEU A 298 19.57 4.77 -4.91
C LEU A 298 19.30 3.85 -6.12
N VAL A 299 20.09 2.78 -6.27
CA VAL A 299 19.94 1.82 -7.38
C VAL A 299 18.60 1.09 -7.32
N SER A 300 18.10 0.79 -6.11
CA SER A 300 16.78 0.17 -5.94
C SER A 300 15.66 1.12 -6.38
N LEU A 301 15.69 2.37 -5.95
CA LEU A 301 14.68 3.36 -6.33
C LEU A 301 14.66 3.61 -7.84
N THR A 302 15.83 3.78 -8.46
CA THR A 302 15.90 4.00 -9.92
C THR A 302 15.42 2.78 -10.69
N THR A 303 15.81 1.56 -10.28
CA THR A 303 15.36 0.32 -10.92
C THR A 303 13.85 0.14 -10.79
N LEU A 304 13.25 0.44 -9.64
CA LEU A 304 11.81 0.31 -9.45
C LEU A 304 11.00 1.39 -10.17
N GLN A 305 11.56 2.57 -10.39
CA GLN A 305 10.95 3.55 -11.31
C GLN A 305 10.92 3.02 -12.74
N LEU A 306 11.96 2.31 -13.18
CA LEU A 306 11.97 1.67 -14.51
C LEU A 306 10.92 0.56 -14.63
N TYR A 307 10.62 -0.17 -13.55
CA TYR A 307 9.57 -1.19 -13.52
C TYR A 307 8.18 -0.62 -13.83
N HIS A 308 7.96 0.68 -13.64
CA HIS A 308 6.70 1.32 -13.98
C HIS A 308 6.43 1.32 -15.49
N PHE A 309 7.48 1.32 -16.33
CA PHE A 309 7.33 1.29 -17.79
C PHE A 309 6.97 -0.10 -18.33
N ILE A 310 7.12 -1.16 -17.52
CA ILE A 310 6.74 -2.52 -17.91
C ILE A 310 5.22 -2.64 -17.84
N LYS A 311 4.57 -2.51 -19.00
CA LYS A 311 3.13 -2.77 -19.17
C LYS A 311 2.87 -4.27 -19.19
N ILE A 312 1.93 -4.73 -18.38
CA ILE A 312 1.48 -6.13 -18.37
C ILE A 312 0.34 -6.26 -19.39
N PRO A 313 0.36 -7.26 -20.28
CA PRO A 313 -0.75 -7.56 -21.18
C PRO A 313 -2.05 -7.77 -20.40
N THR A 314 -3.12 -7.09 -20.80
CA THR A 314 -4.45 -7.18 -20.16
C THR A 314 -5.43 -8.05 -20.92
N ASP A 315 -5.05 -8.55 -22.10
CA ASP A 315 -5.95 -9.24 -23.03
C ASP A 315 -6.36 -10.64 -22.54
N THR A 316 -5.55 -11.26 -21.68
CA THR A 316 -5.83 -12.57 -21.10
C THR A 316 -5.73 -12.50 -19.58
N GLU A 317 -6.85 -12.70 -18.89
CA GLU A 317 -6.95 -12.54 -17.43
C GLU A 317 -5.95 -13.43 -16.67
N TYR A 318 -5.82 -14.71 -17.04
CA TYR A 318 -4.88 -15.62 -16.41
C TYR A 318 -3.42 -15.13 -16.55
N LEU A 319 -3.04 -14.73 -17.77
CA LEU A 319 -1.70 -14.21 -18.06
C LEU A 319 -1.44 -12.92 -17.27
N PHE A 320 -2.45 -12.03 -17.18
CA PHE A 320 -2.36 -10.80 -16.40
C PHE A 320 -2.07 -11.09 -14.92
N TYR A 321 -2.78 -12.04 -14.29
CA TYR A 321 -2.54 -12.39 -12.89
C TYR A 321 -1.17 -13.04 -12.67
N VAL A 322 -0.77 -13.99 -13.51
CA VAL A 322 0.54 -14.65 -13.38
C VAL A 322 1.69 -13.65 -13.55
N LEU A 323 1.64 -12.80 -14.58
CA LEU A 323 2.65 -11.77 -14.79
C LEU A 323 2.64 -10.72 -13.69
N SER A 324 1.47 -10.37 -13.14
CA SER A 324 1.36 -9.46 -12.00
C SER A 324 2.00 -10.05 -10.75
N PHE A 325 1.82 -11.35 -10.49
CA PHE A 325 2.49 -12.06 -9.41
C PHE A 325 4.01 -12.03 -9.60
N CYS A 326 4.51 -12.42 -10.79
CA CYS A 326 5.94 -12.45 -11.10
C CYS A 326 6.58 -11.05 -10.97
N LYS A 327 5.94 -10.02 -11.53
CA LYS A 327 6.39 -8.63 -11.41
C LYS A 327 6.47 -8.22 -9.94
N SER A 328 5.47 -8.56 -9.14
CA SER A 328 5.41 -8.19 -7.73
C SER A 328 6.44 -8.96 -6.87
N ALA A 329 6.66 -10.25 -7.14
CA ALA A 329 7.68 -11.05 -6.49
C ALA A 329 9.11 -10.60 -6.83
N SER A 330 9.32 -10.12 -8.06
CA SER A 330 10.62 -9.60 -8.47
C SER A 330 11.03 -8.31 -7.74
N ILE A 331 10.09 -7.54 -7.18
CA ILE A 331 10.40 -6.29 -6.45
C ILE A 331 11.27 -6.59 -5.22
N PRO A 332 10.85 -7.39 -4.21
CA PRO A 332 11.73 -7.70 -3.08
C PRO A 332 12.98 -8.50 -3.47
N LEU A 333 12.88 -9.43 -4.43
CA LEU A 333 14.05 -10.16 -4.91
C LEU A 333 15.13 -9.22 -5.44
N THR A 334 14.72 -8.17 -6.16
CA THR A 334 15.64 -7.16 -6.70
C THR A 334 16.23 -6.29 -5.59
N VAL A 335 15.39 -5.74 -4.72
CA VAL A 335 15.77 -4.79 -3.67
C VAL A 335 16.63 -5.44 -2.57
N VAL A 336 16.29 -6.67 -2.18
CA VAL A 336 16.87 -7.34 -1.01
C VAL A 336 18.05 -8.24 -1.39
N ALA A 337 17.98 -8.93 -2.52
CA ALA A 337 18.99 -9.92 -2.91
C ALA A 337 19.86 -9.45 -4.08
N LEU A 338 19.26 -9.13 -5.23
CA LEU A 338 20.01 -8.87 -6.48
C LEU A 338 20.88 -7.62 -6.41
N ILE A 339 20.30 -6.45 -6.11
CA ILE A 339 21.01 -5.17 -6.10
C ILE A 339 22.12 -5.16 -5.05
N PRO A 340 21.86 -5.52 -3.78
CA PRO A 340 22.92 -5.55 -2.77
C PRO A 340 24.05 -6.52 -3.12
N TYR A 341 23.74 -7.66 -3.74
CA TYR A 341 24.76 -8.61 -4.19
C TYR A 341 25.61 -8.07 -5.33
N CYS A 342 25.01 -7.48 -6.36
CA CYS A 342 25.73 -6.85 -7.46
C CYS A 342 26.67 -5.75 -6.96
N ILE A 343 26.17 -4.87 -6.08
CA ILE A 343 26.98 -3.79 -5.49
C ILE A 343 28.10 -4.38 -4.62
N HIS A 344 27.81 -5.40 -3.81
CA HIS A 344 28.81 -6.06 -2.99
C HIS A 344 29.95 -6.62 -3.85
N MET A 345 29.62 -7.19 -5.01
CA MET A 345 30.61 -7.73 -5.94
C MET A 345 31.45 -6.64 -6.62
N LEU A 346 30.85 -5.51 -6.96
CA LEU A 346 31.57 -4.35 -7.50
C LEU A 346 32.48 -3.68 -6.47
N MET A 347 32.07 -3.68 -5.19
CA MET A 347 32.84 -3.08 -4.09
C MET A 347 33.91 -4.02 -3.52
N LYS A 348 33.96 -5.28 -3.94
CA LYS A 348 34.97 -6.22 -3.47
C LYS A 348 36.32 -5.75 -4.02
N PRO A 349 37.36 -5.56 -3.18
CA PRO A 349 38.68 -5.21 -3.67
C PRO A 349 39.09 -6.26 -4.69
N SER A 350 39.45 -5.83 -5.91
CA SER A 350 40.07 -6.74 -6.87
C SER A 350 41.24 -7.37 -6.13
N ALA A 351 41.17 -8.69 -5.88
CA ALA A 351 42.32 -9.43 -5.40
C ALA A 351 43.46 -9.06 -6.35
N LYS A 352 44.52 -8.46 -5.80
CA LYS A 352 45.75 -8.20 -6.53
C LYS A 352 46.06 -9.49 -7.30
N LYS A 353 46.08 -9.43 -8.63
CA LYS A 353 46.85 -10.38 -9.41
C LYS A 353 48.30 -10.20 -8.96
N LEU A 354 48.73 -10.96 -7.95
CA LEU A 354 50.12 -11.32 -7.83
C LEU A 354 50.34 -12.34 -8.94
N ASN A 355 50.96 -11.90 -10.02
CA ASN A 355 51.87 -12.69 -10.84
C ASN A 355 53.04 -11.77 -11.19
#